data_AF-A0A831SM92-F1
#
_entry.id   AF-A0A831SM92-F1
#
_cell.length_a   1.000
_cell.length_b   1.000
_cell.length_c   1.000
_cell.angle_alpha   90.00
_cell.angle_beta   90.00
_cell.angle_gamma   90.00
#
_symmetry.space_group_name_H-M   'P 1'
#
loop_
_entity.id
_entity.type
_entity.pdbx_description
1 polymer ?
#
loop_
_entity_poly.entity_id
_entity_poly.type
_entity_poly.pdbx_seq_one_letter_code
_entity_poly.pdbx_strand_id
1 'polypeptide(L)'
;MGTDRLEIYQGQCPCGKGKVKITFCTPDHPWPTQSKWFETSILCKDCSRRYSLLEQENHFVFVEKEEQRRREEYWREYSRKSDALLSSPDVVALLQELERLLDAQRSMAACHRLLHAYQLDYYSIGTFRKKWAGANNWIKNNIRVGNLRNVMKLLRKKNSRIEKELESIEELYKKYHEPLPIVGSPLIDVSNYKG
;
A
#
# COMPACT_ATOMS: atom_id res chain seq x y z
N MET A 1 -12.81 -1.24 -29.62
CA MET A 1 -12.43 -0.09 -28.78
C MET A 1 -10.92 0.03 -28.87
N GLY A 2 -10.39 1.19 -29.27
CA GLY A 2 -8.95 1.40 -29.49
C GLY A 2 -8.19 1.62 -28.18
N THR A 3 -6.91 1.29 -28.17
CA THR A 3 -5.95 1.73 -27.15
C THR A 3 -4.74 2.20 -27.92
N ASP A 4 -4.38 3.45 -27.73
CA ASP A 4 -3.18 4.00 -28.34
C ASP A 4 -1.96 3.40 -27.63
N ARG A 5 -1.08 2.82 -28.43
CA ARG A 5 0.09 2.07 -27.98
C ARG A 5 1.32 2.66 -28.63
N LEU A 6 2.22 3.20 -27.81
CA LEU A 6 3.50 3.76 -28.24
C LEU A 6 4.63 2.90 -27.68
N GLU A 7 5.43 2.28 -28.55
CA GLU A 7 6.68 1.65 -28.11
C GLU A 7 7.65 2.76 -27.70
N ILE A 8 7.95 2.85 -26.42
CA ILE A 8 8.84 3.89 -25.87
C ILE A 8 10.25 3.36 -25.64
N TYR A 9 10.44 2.04 -25.59
CA TYR A 9 11.74 1.42 -25.40
C TYR A 9 11.82 0.04 -26.05
N GLN A 10 12.94 -0.20 -26.73
CA GLN A 10 13.36 -1.54 -27.13
C GLN A 10 14.86 -1.70 -26.86
N GLY A 11 15.20 -2.67 -26.01
CA GLY A 11 16.59 -2.93 -25.58
C GLY A 11 16.97 -4.40 -25.64
N GLN A 12 18.21 -4.73 -25.30
CA GLN A 12 18.66 -6.12 -25.15
C GLN A 12 18.31 -6.67 -23.76
N CYS A 13 18.13 -8.00 -23.65
CA CYS A 13 18.08 -8.67 -22.34
C CYS A 13 19.45 -8.53 -21.62
N PRO A 14 19.50 -8.72 -20.29
CA PRO A 14 20.76 -8.79 -19.54
C PRO A 14 21.69 -9.92 -20.05
N CYS A 15 21.11 -10.90 -20.72
CA CYS A 15 21.79 -12.04 -21.31
C CYS A 15 22.41 -11.81 -22.70
N GLY A 16 22.13 -10.67 -23.35
CA GLY A 16 22.45 -10.39 -24.76
C GLY A 16 21.70 -11.21 -25.82
N LYS A 17 21.01 -12.31 -25.47
CA LYS A 17 20.37 -13.27 -26.40
C LYS A 17 18.92 -12.95 -26.81
N GLY A 18 18.37 -11.81 -26.43
CA GLY A 18 16.98 -11.45 -26.75
C GLY A 18 16.70 -9.99 -26.49
N LYS A 19 15.43 -9.60 -26.64
CA LYS A 19 15.00 -8.19 -26.53
C LYS A 19 14.05 -7.97 -25.37
N VAL A 20 13.94 -6.72 -24.95
CA VAL A 20 12.86 -6.24 -24.09
C VAL A 20 12.13 -5.10 -24.75
N LYS A 21 10.83 -4.98 -24.45
CA LYS A 21 9.95 -3.95 -24.98
C LYS A 21 9.17 -3.32 -23.83
N ILE A 22 9.03 -2.00 -23.89
CA ILE A 22 8.14 -1.24 -23.01
C ILE A 22 7.25 -0.40 -23.90
N THR A 23 5.95 -0.61 -23.75
CA THR A 23 4.90 0.08 -24.50
C THR A 23 4.13 0.96 -23.54
N PHE A 24 4.04 2.24 -23.84
CA PHE A 24 3.16 3.18 -23.16
C PHE A 24 1.77 3.12 -23.79
N CYS A 25 0.75 2.96 -22.95
CA CYS A 25 -0.62 2.78 -23.36
C CYS A 25 -1.48 3.94 -22.84
N THR A 26 -2.25 4.56 -23.73
CA THR A 26 -3.21 5.61 -23.39
C THR A 26 -4.62 5.18 -23.77
N PRO A 27 -5.61 5.43 -22.89
CA PRO A 27 -7.01 5.17 -23.23
C PRO A 27 -7.47 6.10 -24.35
N ASP A 28 -8.06 5.55 -25.41
CA ASP A 28 -8.49 6.27 -26.62
C ASP A 28 -9.96 6.75 -26.51
N HIS A 29 -10.36 7.29 -25.36
CA HIS A 29 -11.72 7.81 -25.20
C HIS A 29 -11.82 8.93 -24.15
N PRO A 30 -12.80 9.85 -24.30
CA PRO A 30 -12.90 11.05 -23.45
C PRO A 30 -13.30 10.81 -21.99
N TRP A 31 -13.71 9.58 -21.63
CA TRP A 31 -14.11 9.22 -20.24
C TRP A 31 -13.40 7.96 -19.76
N PRO A 32 -12.06 7.95 -19.68
CA PRO A 32 -11.29 6.76 -19.36
C PRO A 32 -11.57 6.28 -17.93
N THR A 33 -11.91 5.00 -17.79
CA THR A 33 -12.00 4.34 -16.48
C THR A 33 -10.63 3.92 -15.95
N GLN A 34 -9.62 3.87 -16.82
CA GLN A 34 -8.24 3.55 -16.48
C GLN A 34 -7.32 4.72 -16.86
N SER A 35 -6.37 5.05 -15.98
CA SER A 35 -5.28 5.97 -16.29
C SER A 35 -4.33 5.36 -17.32
N LYS A 36 -3.46 6.20 -17.90
CA LYS A 36 -2.28 5.78 -18.69
C LYS A 36 -1.52 4.64 -17.98
N TRP A 37 -1.00 3.66 -18.72
CA TRP A 37 -0.25 2.54 -18.15
C TRP A 37 0.90 2.10 -19.06
N PHE A 38 1.73 1.19 -18.56
CA PHE A 38 2.81 0.58 -19.33
C PHE A 38 2.60 -0.93 -19.46
N GLU A 39 2.84 -1.46 -20.64
CA GLU A 39 2.98 -2.89 -20.89
C GLU A 39 4.47 -3.20 -21.06
N THR A 40 4.96 -4.20 -20.32
CA THR A 40 6.36 -4.63 -20.40
C THR A 40 6.45 -6.06 -20.93
N SER A 41 7.48 -6.35 -21.71
CA SER A 41 7.67 -7.68 -22.29
C SER A 41 9.14 -8.05 -22.42
N ILE A 42 9.50 -9.24 -21.94
CA ILE A 42 10.84 -9.83 -22.10
C ILE A 42 10.76 -10.91 -23.18
N LEU A 43 11.28 -10.60 -24.37
CA LEU A 43 11.32 -11.47 -25.55
C LEU A 43 12.53 -12.42 -25.54
N CYS A 44 12.89 -12.91 -24.37
CA CYS A 44 13.92 -13.93 -24.17
C CYS A 44 13.36 -14.99 -23.24
N LYS A 45 13.27 -16.24 -23.70
CA LYS A 45 12.65 -17.34 -22.95
C LYS A 45 13.29 -17.61 -21.59
N ASP A 46 14.62 -17.50 -21.51
CA ASP A 46 15.34 -17.76 -20.26
C ASP A 46 15.23 -16.56 -19.30
N CYS A 47 15.42 -15.33 -19.80
CA CYS A 47 15.28 -14.14 -18.97
C CYS A 47 13.85 -13.91 -18.51
N SER A 48 12.83 -14.19 -19.32
CA SER A 48 11.43 -14.02 -18.92
C SER A 48 11.00 -15.00 -17.83
N ARG A 49 11.72 -16.12 -17.66
CA ARG A 49 11.51 -17.05 -16.54
C ARG A 49 12.15 -16.57 -15.24
N ARG A 50 13.26 -15.84 -15.30
CA ARG A 50 14.04 -15.42 -14.12
C ARG A 50 13.74 -13.99 -13.68
N TYR A 51 13.45 -13.09 -14.60
CA TYR A 51 13.31 -11.66 -14.31
C TYR A 51 11.90 -11.14 -14.64
N SER A 52 11.50 -10.08 -13.95
CA SER A 52 10.40 -9.19 -14.37
C SER A 52 10.96 -7.80 -14.64
N LEU A 53 10.19 -7.02 -15.41
CA LEU A 53 10.41 -5.59 -15.54
C LEU A 53 9.48 -4.87 -14.59
N LEU A 54 10.05 -4.10 -13.67
CA LEU A 54 9.31 -3.30 -12.70
C LEU A 54 9.72 -1.84 -12.83
N GLU A 55 8.81 -0.96 -12.45
CA GLU A 55 9.11 0.46 -12.33
C GLU A 55 9.68 0.73 -10.92
N GLN A 56 10.85 1.35 -10.83
CA GLN A 56 11.46 1.85 -9.60
C GLN A 56 12.09 3.22 -9.86
N GLU A 57 11.82 4.20 -9.01
CA GLU A 57 12.40 5.55 -9.11
C GLU A 57 12.26 6.16 -10.51
N ASN A 58 11.06 6.05 -11.10
CA ASN A 58 10.73 6.48 -12.47
C ASN A 58 11.48 5.74 -13.59
N HIS A 59 12.18 4.64 -13.30
CA HIS A 59 12.84 3.84 -14.32
C HIS A 59 12.26 2.44 -14.42
N PHE A 60 12.24 1.87 -15.62
CA PHE A 60 12.07 0.43 -15.77
C PHE A 60 13.38 -0.30 -15.51
N VAL A 61 13.34 -1.29 -14.63
CA VAL A 61 14.49 -2.06 -14.17
C VAL A 61 14.20 -3.56 -14.24
N PHE A 62 15.24 -4.37 -14.43
CA PHE A 62 15.12 -5.81 -14.23
C PHE A 62 15.22 -6.15 -12.75
N VAL A 63 14.34 -7.03 -12.31
CA VAL A 63 14.33 -7.56 -10.95
C VAL A 63 14.14 -9.06 -11.02
N GLU A 64 14.81 -9.82 -10.16
CA GLU A 64 14.59 -11.25 -10.06
C GLU A 64 13.16 -11.56 -9.61
N LYS A 65 12.54 -12.58 -10.23
CA LYS A 65 11.21 -13.04 -9.83
C LYS A 65 11.20 -13.65 -8.43
N GLU A 66 12.31 -14.24 -8.02
CA GLU A 66 12.44 -14.80 -6.68
C GLU A 66 12.43 -13.70 -5.61
N GLU A 67 13.11 -12.58 -5.86
CA GLU A 67 13.07 -11.41 -4.99
C GLU A 67 11.66 -10.81 -4.88
N GLN A 68 10.91 -10.79 -5.98
CA GLN A 68 9.49 -10.39 -5.96
C GLN A 68 8.65 -11.33 -5.10
N ARG A 69 8.83 -12.64 -5.24
CA ARG A 69 8.12 -13.65 -4.42
C ARG A 69 8.43 -13.49 -2.93
N ARG A 70 9.71 -13.29 -2.59
CA ARG A 70 10.14 -13.03 -1.20
C ARG A 70 9.49 -11.76 -0.64
N ARG A 71 9.39 -10.70 -1.43
CA ARG A 71 8.65 -9.49 -1.04
C ARG A 71 7.17 -9.77 -0.83
N GLU A 72 6.53 -10.54 -1.71
CA GLU A 72 5.13 -10.96 -1.54
C GLU A 72 4.92 -11.82 -0.28
N GLU A 73 5.92 -12.59 0.15
CA GLU A 73 5.90 -13.29 1.44
C GLU A 73 5.85 -12.32 2.62
N TYR A 74 6.64 -11.25 2.59
CA TYR A 74 6.55 -10.21 3.63
C TYR A 74 5.16 -9.58 3.70
N TRP A 75 4.52 -9.31 2.56
CA TRP A 75 3.15 -8.80 2.55
C TRP A 75 2.12 -9.79 3.11
N ARG A 76 2.26 -11.08 2.75
CA ARG A 76 1.40 -12.15 3.28
C ARG A 76 1.57 -12.30 4.78
N GLU A 77 2.82 -12.27 5.27
CA GLU A 77 3.09 -12.35 6.70
C GLU A 77 2.61 -11.10 7.45
N TYR A 78 2.84 -9.90 6.89
CA TYR A 78 2.31 -8.63 7.41
C TYR A 78 0.79 -8.69 7.56
N SER A 79 0.08 -9.11 6.51
CA SER A 79 -1.39 -9.19 6.52
C SER A 79 -1.86 -10.18 7.60
N ARG A 80 -1.28 -11.39 7.62
CA ARG A 80 -1.62 -12.43 8.60
C ARG A 80 -1.39 -11.96 10.04
N LYS A 81 -0.24 -11.35 10.34
CA LYS A 81 0.05 -10.83 11.69
C LYS A 81 -0.86 -9.66 12.05
N SER A 82 -1.18 -8.80 11.08
CA SER A 82 -2.07 -7.67 11.28
C SER A 82 -3.48 -8.12 11.67
N ASP A 83 -4.02 -9.08 10.94
CA ASP A 83 -5.36 -9.64 11.22
C ASP A 83 -5.40 -10.38 12.56
N ALA A 84 -4.33 -11.12 12.87
CA ALA A 84 -4.19 -11.81 14.15
C ALA A 84 -4.15 -10.84 15.33
N LEU A 85 -3.36 -9.76 15.23
CA LEU A 85 -3.27 -8.73 16.28
C LEU A 85 -4.60 -8.00 16.44
N LEU A 86 -5.25 -7.58 15.34
CA LEU A 86 -6.54 -6.88 15.39
C LEU A 86 -7.66 -7.75 15.98
N SER A 87 -7.57 -9.07 15.80
CA SER A 87 -8.52 -10.04 16.35
C SER A 87 -8.14 -10.51 17.76
N SER A 88 -7.02 -10.07 18.31
CA SER A 88 -6.57 -10.47 19.64
C SER A 88 -7.50 -9.93 20.73
N PRO A 89 -7.71 -10.65 21.85
CA PRO A 89 -8.57 -10.19 22.94
C PRO A 89 -8.18 -8.81 23.49
N ASP A 90 -6.87 -8.55 23.58
CA ASP A 90 -6.33 -7.29 24.10
C ASP A 90 -6.71 -6.10 23.20
N VAL A 91 -6.60 -6.25 21.88
CA VAL A 91 -7.00 -5.21 20.93
C VAL A 91 -8.52 -5.08 20.86
N VAL A 92 -9.27 -6.19 20.87
CA VAL A 92 -10.74 -6.15 20.90
C VAL A 92 -11.25 -5.36 22.12
N ALA A 93 -10.69 -5.62 23.31
CA ALA A 93 -11.04 -4.87 24.51
C ALA A 93 -10.69 -3.37 24.38
N LEU A 94 -9.52 -3.05 23.79
CA LEU A 94 -9.11 -1.67 23.51
C LEU A 94 -10.09 -0.96 22.56
N LEU A 95 -10.54 -1.64 21.50
CA LEU A 95 -11.50 -1.08 20.55
C LEU A 95 -12.89 -0.90 21.15
N GLN A 96 -13.32 -1.79 22.06
CA GLN A 96 -14.56 -1.62 22.83
C GLN A 96 -14.48 -0.45 23.82
N GLU A 97 -13.31 -0.18 24.41
CA GLU A 97 -13.08 1.03 25.21
C GLU A 97 -13.13 2.30 24.34
N LEU A 98 -12.52 2.27 23.14
CA LEU A 98 -12.60 3.36 22.18
C LEU A 98 -14.05 3.63 21.76
N GLU A 99 -14.82 2.60 21.43
CA GLU A 99 -16.23 2.71 21.05
C GLU A 99 -17.03 3.46 22.13
N ARG A 100 -16.91 3.02 23.38
CA ARG A 100 -17.56 3.68 24.54
C ARG A 100 -17.12 5.13 24.70
N LEU A 101 -15.83 5.44 24.51
CA LEU A 101 -15.33 6.81 24.57
C LEU A 101 -15.93 7.71 23.48
N LEU A 102 -16.07 7.19 22.27
CA LEU A 102 -16.63 7.94 21.13
C LEU A 102 -18.14 8.15 21.29
N ASP A 103 -18.87 7.13 21.75
CA ASP A 103 -20.32 7.23 22.01
C ASP A 103 -20.65 8.15 23.19
N ALA A 104 -19.74 8.28 24.15
CA ALA A 104 -19.88 9.23 25.26
C ALA A 104 -19.67 10.71 24.86
N GLN A 105 -19.22 10.99 23.62
CA GLN A 105 -19.03 12.37 23.18
C GLN A 105 -20.36 13.08 22.97
N ARG A 106 -20.50 14.28 23.55
CA ARG A 106 -21.72 15.10 23.48
C ARG A 106 -22.21 15.39 22.06
N SER A 107 -21.32 15.35 21.06
CA SER A 107 -21.68 15.62 19.67
C SER A 107 -20.70 14.99 18.69
N MET A 108 -21.12 14.78 17.45
CA MET A 108 -20.24 14.38 16.36
C MET A 108 -19.07 15.34 16.16
N ALA A 109 -19.25 16.64 16.42
CA ALA A 109 -18.17 17.63 16.31
C ALA A 109 -17.11 17.43 17.41
N ALA A 110 -17.53 17.05 18.63
CA ALA A 110 -16.60 16.70 19.70
C ALA A 110 -15.84 15.41 19.38
N CYS A 111 -16.55 14.40 18.85
CA CYS A 111 -15.95 13.15 18.36
C CYS A 111 -14.90 13.43 17.26
N HIS A 112 -15.24 14.22 16.25
CA HIS A 112 -14.31 14.61 15.17
C HIS A 112 -13.06 15.31 15.72
N ARG A 113 -13.23 16.32 16.59
CA ARG A 113 -12.10 17.02 17.21
C ARG A 113 -11.21 16.07 18.01
N LEU A 114 -11.81 15.14 18.76
CA LEU A 114 -11.08 14.14 19.53
C LEU A 114 -10.26 13.22 18.61
N LEU A 115 -10.87 12.63 17.59
CA LEU A 115 -10.19 11.74 16.65
C LEU A 115 -9.09 12.47 15.87
N HIS A 116 -9.36 13.69 15.41
CA HIS A 116 -8.41 14.53 14.69
C HIS A 116 -7.19 14.90 15.56
N ALA A 117 -7.40 15.23 16.84
CA ALA A 117 -6.31 15.55 17.76
C ALA A 117 -5.32 14.39 17.98
N TYR A 118 -5.76 13.15 17.77
CA TYR A 118 -4.93 11.95 17.87
C TYR A 118 -4.61 11.33 16.50
N GLN A 119 -4.80 12.07 15.40
CA GLN A 119 -4.46 11.63 14.04
C GLN A 119 -5.15 10.30 13.66
N LEU A 120 -6.37 10.11 14.16
CA LEU A 120 -7.23 8.96 13.84
C LEU A 120 -8.24 9.29 12.73
N ASP A 121 -8.47 10.57 12.45
CA ASP A 121 -9.30 11.07 11.35
C ASP A 121 -8.61 12.27 10.67
N TYR A 122 -8.66 12.30 9.34
CA TYR A 122 -8.07 13.38 8.50
C TYR A 122 -9.11 14.06 7.63
N TYR A 123 -10.39 13.70 7.78
CA TYR A 123 -11.44 14.28 6.97
C TYR A 123 -11.78 15.68 7.48
N SER A 124 -12.26 16.53 6.56
CA SER A 124 -12.97 17.74 6.97
C SER A 124 -14.21 17.35 7.77
N ILE A 125 -14.63 18.22 8.69
CA ILE A 125 -15.80 17.94 9.54
C ILE A 125 -17.08 17.67 8.73
N GLY A 126 -17.22 18.30 7.55
CA GLY A 126 -18.34 18.05 6.64
C GLY A 126 -18.34 16.62 6.07
N THR A 127 -17.18 16.14 5.64
CA THR A 127 -17.02 14.76 5.15
C THR A 127 -17.17 13.74 6.27
N PHE A 128 -16.59 14.02 7.45
CA PHE A 128 -16.74 13.18 8.63
C PHE A 128 -18.21 12.95 8.97
N ARG A 129 -19.02 14.01 9.04
CA ARG A 129 -20.46 13.92 9.33
C ARG A 129 -21.22 13.06 8.32
N LYS A 130 -20.91 13.17 7.03
CA LYS A 130 -21.57 12.39 5.97
C LYS A 130 -21.23 10.89 6.06
N LYS A 131 -20.03 10.55 6.54
CA LYS A 131 -19.55 9.17 6.66
C LYS A 131 -19.81 8.56 8.05
N TRP A 132 -20.19 9.36 9.03
CA TRP A 132 -20.42 8.89 10.39
C TRP A 132 -21.71 8.06 10.48
N ALA A 133 -21.57 6.79 10.87
CA ALA A 133 -22.69 5.88 11.08
C ALA A 133 -22.56 5.15 12.43
N GLY A 134 -22.09 5.87 13.45
CA GLY A 134 -21.83 5.34 14.79
C GLY A 134 -20.37 4.92 15.01
N ALA A 135 -19.97 4.86 16.29
CA ALA A 135 -18.59 4.58 16.69
C ALA A 135 -18.12 3.21 16.20
N ASN A 136 -18.92 2.15 16.37
CA ASN A 136 -18.59 0.79 15.93
C ASN A 136 -18.25 0.73 14.43
N ASN A 137 -19.15 1.29 13.60
CA ASN A 137 -18.96 1.28 12.15
C ASN A 137 -17.74 2.11 11.75
N TRP A 138 -17.52 3.25 12.42
CA TRP A 138 -16.34 4.06 12.17
C TRP A 138 -15.05 3.30 12.54
N ILE A 139 -15.01 2.64 13.70
CA ILE A 139 -13.85 1.86 14.16
C ILE A 139 -13.49 0.76 13.17
N LYS A 140 -14.47 -0.06 12.76
CA LYS A 140 -14.27 -1.14 11.77
C LYS A 140 -13.66 -0.63 10.46
N ASN A 141 -14.12 0.52 9.99
CA ASN A 141 -13.70 1.06 8.70
C ASN A 141 -12.37 1.82 8.74
N ASN A 142 -11.97 2.39 9.88
CA ASN A 142 -10.85 3.34 9.96
C ASN A 142 -9.68 2.87 10.84
N ILE A 143 -9.90 1.95 11.79
CA ILE A 143 -8.81 1.46 12.63
C ILE A 143 -8.08 0.31 11.95
N ARG A 144 -6.75 0.43 11.90
CA ARG A 144 -5.81 -0.54 11.30
C ARG A 144 -4.62 -0.67 12.24
N VAL A 145 -3.79 -1.70 12.05
CA VAL A 145 -2.60 -1.87 12.89
C VAL A 145 -1.71 -0.64 12.95
N GLY A 146 -1.55 0.07 11.82
CA GLY A 146 -0.71 1.27 11.72
C GLY A 146 -1.15 2.45 12.59
N ASN A 147 -2.39 2.48 13.07
CA ASN A 147 -2.87 3.55 13.96
C ASN A 147 -3.24 3.07 15.38
N LEU A 148 -2.97 1.80 15.73
CA LEU A 148 -3.22 1.29 17.09
C LEU A 148 -2.44 2.02 18.19
N ARG A 149 -1.23 2.52 17.90
CA ARG A 149 -0.49 3.37 18.86
C ARG A 149 -1.23 4.65 19.19
N ASN A 150 -1.90 5.26 18.22
CA ASN A 150 -2.71 6.46 18.42
C ASN A 150 -3.96 6.15 19.24
N VAL A 151 -4.57 4.97 19.04
CA VAL A 151 -5.68 4.48 19.88
C VAL A 151 -5.23 4.28 21.33
N MET A 152 -4.09 3.61 21.57
CA MET A 152 -3.53 3.43 22.90
C MET A 152 -3.20 4.77 23.57
N LYS A 153 -2.62 5.71 22.83
CA LYS A 153 -2.33 7.08 23.30
C LYS A 153 -3.61 7.83 23.71
N LEU A 154 -4.66 7.77 22.88
CA LEU A 154 -5.97 8.38 23.17
C LEU A 154 -6.58 7.83 24.45
N LEU A 155 -6.54 6.50 24.62
CA LEU A 155 -7.07 5.82 25.80
C LEU A 155 -6.13 5.89 27.01
N ARG A 156 -4.94 6.48 26.86
CA ARG A 156 -3.87 6.53 27.88
C ARG A 156 -3.52 5.14 28.43
N LYS A 157 -3.55 4.13 27.56
CA LYS A 157 -3.19 2.75 27.88
C LYS A 157 -1.79 2.45 27.38
N LYS A 158 -1.07 1.60 28.10
CA LYS A 158 0.16 0.96 27.65
C LYS A 158 -0.05 -0.54 27.66
N ASN A 159 0.32 -1.20 26.58
CA ASN A 159 0.29 -2.65 26.49
C ASN A 159 1.55 -3.10 25.76
N SER A 160 2.54 -3.57 26.53
CA SER A 160 3.85 -3.98 26.01
C SER A 160 3.76 -5.16 25.03
N ARG A 161 2.71 -5.99 25.12
CA ARG A 161 2.49 -7.07 24.16
C ARG A 161 2.07 -6.50 22.81
N ILE A 162 1.05 -5.63 22.79
CA ILE A 162 0.60 -4.94 21.56
C ILE A 162 1.77 -4.17 20.94
N GLU A 163 2.56 -3.45 21.74
CA GLU A 163 3.73 -2.70 21.25
C GLU A 163 4.77 -3.59 20.56
N LYS A 164 5.15 -4.72 21.18
CA LYS A 164 6.08 -5.68 20.57
C LYS A 164 5.53 -6.30 19.28
N GLU A 165 4.25 -6.63 19.24
CA GLU A 165 3.61 -7.16 18.03
C GLU A 165 3.59 -6.11 16.91
N LEU A 166 3.30 -4.84 17.24
CA LEU A 166 3.36 -3.73 16.30
C LEU A 166 4.75 -3.52 15.73
N GLU A 167 5.81 -3.57 16.55
CA GLU A 167 7.19 -3.48 16.09
C GLU A 167 7.53 -4.58 15.07
N SER A 168 7.15 -5.83 15.36
CA SER A 168 7.36 -6.95 14.43
C SER A 168 6.61 -6.76 13.11
N ILE A 169 5.39 -6.23 13.16
CA ILE A 169 4.59 -5.93 11.96
C ILE A 169 5.23 -4.79 11.15
N GLU A 170 5.74 -3.75 11.81
CA GLU A 170 6.43 -2.62 11.16
C GLU A 170 7.71 -3.06 10.45
N GLU A 171 8.46 -4.00 11.01
CA GLU A 171 9.63 -4.57 10.34
C GLU A 171 9.26 -5.29 9.04
N LEU A 172 8.16 -6.03 9.02
CA LEU A 172 7.67 -6.68 7.79
C LEU A 172 7.21 -5.64 6.76
N TYR A 173 6.53 -4.60 7.22
CA TYR A 173 6.09 -3.50 6.35
C TYR A 173 7.28 -2.77 5.73
N LYS A 174 8.34 -2.51 6.51
CA LYS A 174 9.58 -1.92 6.01
C LYS A 174 10.23 -2.79 4.94
N LYS A 175 10.42 -4.09 5.21
CA LYS A 175 10.98 -5.05 4.25
C LYS A 175 10.17 -5.16 2.96
N TYR A 176 8.84 -5.05 3.05
CA TYR A 176 7.98 -5.04 1.87
C TYR A 176 8.17 -3.78 1.01
N HIS A 177 8.43 -2.62 1.61
CA HIS A 177 8.62 -1.34 0.91
C HIS A 177 10.07 -1.06 0.49
N GLU A 178 11.03 -1.91 0.89
CA GLU A 178 12.41 -1.80 0.41
C GLU A 178 12.47 -1.98 -1.12
N PRO A 179 13.21 -1.12 -1.84
CA PRO A 179 13.45 -1.30 -3.27
C PRO A 179 14.05 -2.68 -3.55
N LEU A 180 13.53 -3.36 -4.57
CA LEU A 180 14.07 -4.67 -4.94
C LEU A 180 15.41 -4.51 -5.66
N PRO A 181 16.41 -5.37 -5.41
CA PRO A 181 17.69 -5.32 -6.08
C PRO A 181 17.55 -5.31 -7.61
N ILE A 182 18.19 -4.33 -8.24
CA ILE A 182 18.19 -4.16 -9.69
C ILE A 182 19.25 -5.10 -10.30
N VAL A 183 18.91 -5.74 -11.41
CA VAL A 183 19.82 -6.55 -12.21
C VAL A 183 20.28 -5.76 -13.43
N GLY A 184 21.56 -5.39 -13.47
CA GLY A 184 22.12 -4.58 -14.54
C GLY A 184 21.85 -3.09 -14.36
N SER A 185 21.66 -2.36 -15.47
CA SER A 185 21.41 -0.92 -15.46
C SER A 185 19.92 -0.61 -15.70
N PRO A 186 19.42 0.52 -15.19
CA PRO A 186 18.11 1.05 -15.55
C PRO A 186 17.94 1.18 -17.07
N LEU A 187 16.74 0.90 -17.57
CA LEU A 187 16.47 0.81 -19.01
C LEU A 187 16.06 2.15 -19.63
N ILE A 188 15.04 2.77 -19.06
CA ILE A 188 14.46 4.03 -19.54
C ILE A 188 13.83 4.78 -18.37
N ASP A 189 14.03 6.10 -18.34
CA ASP A 189 13.30 7.02 -17.47
C ASP A 189 11.93 7.33 -18.08
N VAL A 190 10.87 7.08 -17.32
CA VAL A 190 9.49 7.31 -17.73
C VAL A 190 8.84 8.53 -17.08
N SER A 191 9.60 9.38 -16.41
CA SER A 191 9.12 10.64 -15.81
C SER A 191 8.30 11.49 -16.79
N ASN A 192 8.76 11.61 -18.04
CA ASN A 192 8.09 12.39 -19.09
C ASN A 192 6.74 11.81 -19.57
N TYR A 193 6.42 10.56 -19.23
CA TYR A 193 5.20 9.88 -19.69
C TYR A 193 4.07 9.90 -18.65
N LYS A 194 4.37 10.32 -17.42
CA LYS A 194 3.45 10.30 -16.27
C LYS A 194 2.61 11.59 -16.09
N GLY A 195 2.79 12.58 -16.97
CA GLY A 195 2.04 13.84 -16.95
C GLY A 195 0.54 13.68 -17.08
#